data_AF-A0A1Q7AY60-F1
#
_entry.id   AF-A0A1Q7AY60-F1
#
_cell.length_a   1.000
_cell.length_b   1.000
_cell.length_c   1.000
_cell.angle_alpha   90.00
_cell.angle_beta   90.00
_cell.angle_gamma   90.00
#
_symmetry.space_group_name_H-M   'P 1'
#
loop_
_entity.id
_entity.type
_entity.pdbx_description
1 polymer ?
#
loop_
_entity_poly.entity_id
_entity_poly.type
_entity_poly.pdbx_seq_one_letter_code
_entity_poly.pdbx_strand_id
1 'polypeptide(L)' 'MAVVPLVEHPGTVFVPKARVYVLNDAREVLAGPLVVTRRRAYHREWLLGFEGVTSRAAVEEWRDQLVAVDE' A
#
# COMPACT_ATOMS: atom_id res chain seq x y z
N MET A 1 -0.87 6.57 2.41
CA MET A 1 -0.35 5.49 3.29
C MET A 1 1.16 5.45 3.18
N ALA A 2 1.88 5.29 4.28
CA ALA A 2 3.33 5.05 4.27
C ALA A 2 3.60 3.55 4.40
N VAL A 3 4.51 3.01 3.59
CA VAL A 3 4.83 1.58 3.55
C VAL A 3 6.34 1.42 3.66
N VAL A 4 6.79 0.53 4.54
CA VAL A 4 8.18 0.06 4.56
C VAL A 4 8.27 -1.14 3.62
N PRO A 5 8.89 -1.02 2.44
CA PRO A 5 8.90 -2.10 1.47
C PRO A 5 9.82 -3.24 1.92
N LEU A 6 9.38 -4.47 1.66
CA LEU A 6 10.15 -5.70 1.87
C LEU A 6 10.66 -6.29 0.54
N VAL A 7 10.82 -5.45 -0.47
CA VAL A 7 11.23 -5.81 -1.84
C VAL A 7 12.42 -4.95 -2.27
N GLU A 8 13.29 -5.49 -3.13
CA GLU A 8 14.51 -4.80 -3.58
C GLU A 8 14.21 -3.55 -4.43
N HIS A 9 13.15 -3.61 -5.25
CA HIS A 9 12.79 -2.53 -6.18
C HIS A 9 11.34 -2.09 -6.00
N PRO A 10 10.99 -1.35 -4.93
CA PRO A 10 9.59 -1.02 -4.64
C PRO A 10 8.95 -0.13 -5.71
N GLY A 11 9.77 0.60 -6.47
CA GLY A 11 9.31 1.42 -7.58
C GLY A 11 8.78 0.65 -8.78
N THR A 12 9.13 -0.64 -8.94
CA THR A 12 8.58 -1.53 -9.97
C THR A 12 7.32 -2.26 -9.48
N VAL A 13 7.16 -2.36 -8.15
CA VAL A 13 6.02 -3.03 -7.51
C VAL A 13 4.83 -2.09 -7.35
N PHE A 14 5.03 -0.90 -6.79
CA PHE A 14 3.94 0.04 -6.53
C PHE A 14 3.62 0.95 -7.71
N VAL A 15 3.68 0.44 -8.94
CA VAL A 15 3.40 1.23 -10.15
C VAL A 15 1.94 1.70 -10.16
N PRO A 16 1.63 2.86 -10.79
CA PRO A 16 0.25 3.26 -10.98
C PRO A 16 -0.56 2.13 -11.63
N LYS A 17 -1.80 1.94 -11.17
CA LYS A 17 -2.71 0.83 -11.50
C LYS A 17 -2.37 -0.53 -10.86
N ALA A 18 -1.26 -0.65 -10.13
CA ALA A 18 -1.02 -1.84 -9.31
C ALA A 18 -2.16 -1.99 -8.29
N ARG A 19 -2.58 -3.24 -8.06
CA ARG A 19 -3.62 -3.59 -7.09
C ARG A 19 -2.96 -4.08 -5.83
N VAL A 20 -3.32 -3.47 -4.71
CA VAL A 20 -2.72 -3.68 -3.41
C VAL A 20 -3.78 -4.16 -2.43
N TYR A 21 -3.39 -5.07 -1.54
CA TYR A 21 -4.22 -5.57 -0.45
C TYR A 21 -3.53 -5.27 0.88
N VAL A 22 -4.33 -4.91 1.87
CA VAL A 22 -3.89 -4.80 3.27
C VAL A 22 -4.23 -6.11 3.96
N LEU A 23 -3.23 -6.71 4.59
CA LEU A 23 -3.37 -8.01 5.26
C LEU A 23 -3.01 -7.89 6.74
N ASN A 24 -3.64 -8.70 7.58
CA ASN A 24 -3.16 -8.90 8.95
C ASN A 24 -1.96 -9.86 9.00
N ASP A 25 -1.42 -10.09 10.20
CA ASP A 25 -0.31 -11.02 10.43
C ASP A 25 -0.62 -12.47 10.03
N ALA A 26 -1.90 -12.87 10.09
CA ALA A 26 -2.38 -14.17 9.64
C ALA A 26 -2.58 -14.25 8.11
N ARG A 27 -2.23 -13.19 7.38
CA ARG A 27 -2.40 -13.03 5.91
C ARG A 27 -3.86 -13.00 5.46
N GLU A 28 -4.79 -12.69 6.35
CA GLU A 28 -6.19 -12.45 6.00
C GLU A 28 -6.34 -11.03 5.44
N VAL A 29 -7.20 -10.87 4.44
CA VAL A 29 -7.43 -9.58 3.78
C VAL A 29 -8.30 -8.69 4.67
N LEU A 30 -7.74 -7.54 5.05
CA LEU A 30 -8.45 -6.48 5.78
C LEU A 30 -9.03 -5.42 4.84
N ALA A 31 -8.33 -5.11 3.76
CA ALA A 31 -8.79 -4.15 2.75
C ALA A 31 -8.22 -4.44 1.37
N GLY A 32 -8.96 -4.05 0.34
CA GLY A 32 -8.56 -4.15 -1.06
C GLY A 32 -9.65 -4.73 -1.96
N PRO A 33 -9.43 -4.74 -3.29
CA PRO A 33 -8.24 -4.22 -3.98
C PRO A 33 -8.15 -2.69 -3.94
N LEU A 34 -7.00 -2.17 -3.53
CA LEU A 34 -6.67 -0.74 -3.57
C LEU A 34 -5.82 -0.45 -4.80
N VAL A 35 -6.31 0.41 -5.69
CA VAL A 35 -5.61 0.77 -6.92
C VAL A 35 -4.66 1.93 -6.66
N VAL A 36 -3.35 1.72 -6.88
CA VAL A 36 -2.34 2.77 -6.71
C VAL A 36 -2.51 3.85 -7.77
N THR A 37 -2.68 5.11 -7.35
CA THR A 37 -2.75 6.28 -8.24
C THR A 37 -1.49 7.12 -8.18
N ARG A 38 -0.85 7.20 -7.00
CA ARG A 38 0.37 7.99 -6.77
C ARG A 38 1.33 7.19 -5.92
N ARG A 39 2.62 7.32 -6.23
CA ARG A 39 3.72 6.74 -5.44
C ARG A 39 4.84 7.75 -5.29
N ARG A 40 5.48 7.76 -4.13
CA ARG A 40 6.68 8.57 -3.89
C ARG A 40 7.57 7.91 -2.85
N ALA A 41 8.86 7.80 -3.13
CA ALA A 41 9.85 7.42 -2.11
C ALA A 41 10.03 8.57 -1.10
N TYR A 42 10.07 8.24 0.19
CA TYR A 42 10.26 9.17 1.28
C TYR A 42 11.12 8.53 2.37
N HIS A 43 12.40 8.92 2.46
CA HIS A 43 13.39 8.23 3.28
C HIS A 43 13.43 6.71 2.98
N ARG A 44 13.15 5.87 3.99
CA ARG A 44 13.10 4.40 3.86
C ARG A 44 11.69 3.88 3.54
N GLU A 45 10.72 4.79 3.42
CA GLU A 45 9.32 4.49 3.21
C GLU A 45 8.86 4.85 1.81
N TRP A 46 7.69 4.34 1.44
CA TRP A 46 6.97 4.64 0.22
C TRP A 46 5.60 5.20 0.55
N LEU A 47 5.33 6.41 0.08
CA LEU A 47 4.04 7.05 0.20
C LEU A 47 3.16 6.65 -0.98
N LEU A 48 2.08 5.95 -0.68
CA LEU A 48 1.08 5.48 -1.65
C LEU A 48 -0.21 6.28 -1.51
N GLY A 49 -0.75 6.70 -2.65
CA GLY A 49 -2.11 7.21 -2.80
C GLY A 49 -2.94 6.21 -3.61
N PHE A 50 -4.21 6.06 -3.23
CA PHE A 50 -5.12 5.11 -3.84
C PHE A 50 -6.31 5.80 -4.50
N GLU A 51 -6.93 5.14 -5.46
CA GLU A 51 -8.17 5.61 -6.09
C GLU A 51 -9.31 5.64 -5.07
N GLY A 52 -10.09 6.72 -5.06
CA GLY A 52 -11.22 6.89 -4.12
C GLY A 52 -10.84 7.17 -2.65
N VAL A 53 -9.57 6.98 -2.26
CA VAL A 53 -9.11 7.21 -0.88
C VAL A 53 -8.49 8.61 -0.74
N THR A 54 -9.27 9.55 -0.19
CA THR A 54 -8.86 10.96 -0.05
C THR A 54 -8.69 11.41 1.41
N SER A 55 -9.13 10.59 2.37
CA SER A 55 -9.06 10.91 3.80
C SER A 55 -7.96 10.13 4.49
N ARG A 56 -7.29 10.80 5.44
CA ARG A 56 -6.32 10.16 6.34
C ARG A 56 -6.98 9.11 7.23
N ALA A 57 -8.19 9.39 7.74
CA ALA A 57 -8.89 8.47 8.64
C ALA A 57 -9.12 7.09 8.00
N ALA A 58 -9.35 7.05 6.68
CA ALA A 58 -9.57 5.82 5.93
C ALA A 58 -8.35 4.90 5.87
N VAL A 59 -7.14 5.41 6.14
CA VAL A 59 -5.90 4.63 6.08
C VAL A 59 -5.24 4.43 7.44
N GLU A 60 -5.75 5.06 8.50
CA GLU A 60 -5.20 4.91 9.86
C GLU A 60 -5.42 3.50 10.40
N GLU A 61 -6.53 2.84 10.04
CA GLU A 61 -6.82 1.46 10.45
C GLU A 61 -5.85 0.42 9.85
N TRP A 62 -5.11 0.79 8.80
CA TRP A 62 -4.14 -0.07 8.14
C TRP A 62 -2.72 0.10 8.65
N ARG A 63 -2.54 0.92 9.69
CA ARG A 63 -1.26 1.09 10.34
C ARG A 63 -0.79 -0.25 10.90
N ASP A 64 0.51 -0.50 10.78
CA ASP A 64 1.18 -1.72 11.24
C ASP A 64 0.67 -3.02 10.59
N GLN A 65 -0.08 -2.93 9.50
CA GLN A 65 -0.55 -4.07 8.72
C GLN A 65 0.39 -4.38 7.54
N LEU A 66 0.31 -5.61 7.03
CA LEU A 66 1.06 -6.05 5.87
C LEU A 66 0.42 -5.53 4.58
N VAL A 67 1.25 -5.40 3.55
CA VAL A 67 0.85 -4.93 2.23
C VAL A 67 1.28 -5.97 1.19
N ALA A 68 0.33 -6.51 0.45
CA ALA A 68 0.56 -7.43 -0.66
C ALA A 68 0.12 -6.79 -1.98
N VAL A 69 0.74 -7.20 -3.08
CA VAL A 69 0.45 -6.70 -4.43
C VAL A 69 0.02 -7.91 -5.26
N ASP A 70 -1.00 -7.75 -6.11
CA ASP A 70 -1.38 -8.77 -7.11
C ASP A 70 -0.18 -9.09 -8.02
N GLU A 71 -0.04 -10.36 -8.43
CA GLU A 71 0.95 -10.77 -9.44
C GLU A 71 0.67 -10.15 -10.83
#